data_AF-A0A2V6QX98-F1
#
_entry.id   AF-A0A2V6QX98-F1
#
_cell.length_a   1.000
_cell.length_b   1.000
_cell.length_c   1.000
_cell.angle_alpha   90.00
_cell.angle_beta   90.00
_cell.angle_gamma   90.00
#
_symmetry.space_group_name_H-M   'P 1'
#
loop_
_entity.id
_entity.type
_entity.pdbx_description
1 polymer ?
#
loop_
_entity_poly.entity_id
_entity_poly.type
_entity_poly.pdbx_seq_one_letter_code
_entity_poly.pdbx_strand_id
1 'polypeptide(L)'
;MSAGGLRPRLVTVWLALAALVGAIVALEHADLVRPRPGGDGNADPHLLLPVPVDRLGAIEVAHAGRLHRFERDRTGAWFYHGVHTGSEGVHAHTPDPALAARI
;
A
#
# COMPACT_ATOMS: atom_id res chain seq x y z
N MET A 1 -32.52 -40.23 31.58
CA MET A 1 -31.98 -39.14 30.73
C MET A 1 -30.47 -39.16 30.87
N SER A 2 -29.75 -39.94 30.06
CA SER A 2 -28.30 -40.07 30.22
C SER A 2 -27.59 -38.93 29.50
N ALA A 3 -27.01 -38.02 30.26
CA ALA A 3 -26.12 -36.99 29.75
C ALA A 3 -24.87 -37.68 29.18
N GLY A 4 -24.82 -37.82 27.85
CA GLY A 4 -23.64 -38.31 27.15
C GLY A 4 -22.54 -37.26 27.24
N GLY A 5 -21.62 -37.44 28.18
CA GLY A 5 -20.46 -36.57 28.33
C GLY A 5 -19.69 -36.44 27.02
N LEU A 6 -19.37 -35.21 26.63
CA LEU A 6 -18.58 -34.91 25.45
C LEU A 6 -17.28 -35.73 25.51
N ARG A 7 -17.06 -36.57 24.50
CA ARG A 7 -15.87 -37.43 24.45
C ARG A 7 -14.64 -36.54 24.57
N PRO A 8 -13.64 -36.87 25.41
CA PRO A 8 -12.48 -36.01 25.66
C PRO A 8 -11.72 -35.67 24.37
N ARG A 9 -11.71 -36.60 23.40
CA ARG A 9 -11.19 -36.38 22.05
C ARG A 9 -11.90 -35.24 21.30
N LEU A 10 -13.22 -35.14 21.44
CA LEU A 10 -14.02 -34.09 20.81
C LEU A 10 -13.68 -32.73 21.42
N VAL A 11 -13.49 -32.67 22.74
CA VAL A 11 -13.07 -31.46 23.45
C VAL A 11 -11.70 -30.99 22.97
N THR A 12 -10.74 -31.91 22.81
CA THR A 12 -9.41 -31.59 22.27
C THR A 12 -9.48 -31.01 20.85
N VAL A 13 -10.31 -31.60 19.98
CA VAL A 13 -10.50 -31.10 18.61
C VAL A 13 -11.10 -29.69 18.62
N TRP A 14 -12.11 -29.46 19.47
CA TRP A 14 -12.72 -28.13 19.60
C TRP A 14 -11.75 -27.08 20.14
N LEU A 15 -10.91 -27.44 21.11
CA LEU A 15 -9.87 -26.53 21.62
C LEU A 15 -8.83 -26.20 20.55
N ALA A 16 -8.38 -27.20 19.77
CA ALA A 16 -7.45 -26.97 18.68
C ALA A 16 -8.05 -26.08 17.59
N LEU A 17 -9.33 -26.28 17.25
CA LEU A 17 -10.04 -25.44 16.28
C LEU A 17 -10.20 -24.00 16.78
N ALA A 18 -10.58 -23.82 18.05
CA ALA A 18 -10.70 -22.49 18.65
C ALA A 18 -9.36 -21.75 18.68
N ALA A 19 -8.27 -22.45 19.01
CA ALA A 19 -6.93 -21.89 18.97
C ALA A 19 -6.51 -21.48 17.55
N LEU A 20 -6.82 -22.31 16.54
CA LEU A 20 -6.53 -22.00 15.14
C LEU A 20 -7.31 -20.77 14.67
N VAL A 21 -8.61 -20.70 14.96
CA VAL A 21 -9.44 -19.53 14.62
C VAL A 21 -8.91 -18.27 15.32
N GLY A 22 -8.56 -18.38 16.60
CA GLY A 22 -7.96 -17.27 17.35
C GLY A 22 -6.65 -16.77 16.74
N ALA A 23 -5.79 -17.69 16.30
CA ALA A 23 -4.54 -17.35 15.62
C ALA A 23 -4.78 -16.66 14.27
N ILE A 24 -5.74 -17.16 13.47
CA ILE A 24 -6.12 -16.54 12.19
C ILE A 24 -6.62 -15.12 12.42
N VAL A 25 -7.55 -14.93 13.36
CA VAL A 25 -8.09 -13.60 13.69
C VAL A 25 -6.99 -12.66 14.19
N ALA A 26 -6.09 -13.14 15.06
CA ALA A 26 -4.99 -12.33 15.57
C ALA A 26 -4.02 -11.89 14.45
N LEU A 27 -3.71 -12.79 13.51
CA LEU A 27 -2.86 -12.49 12.36
C LEU A 27 -3.55 -11.51 11.40
N GLU A 28 -4.83 -11.73 11.10
CA GLU A 28 -5.61 -10.84 10.24
C GLU A 28 -5.76 -9.45 10.86
N HIS A 29 -5.99 -9.36 12.18
CA HIS A 29 -6.04 -8.07 12.87
C HIS A 29 -4.67 -7.37 12.89
N ALA A 30 -3.59 -8.13 13.07
CA ALA A 30 -2.23 -7.59 12.96
C ALA A 30 -1.93 -7.08 11.54
N ASP A 31 -2.42 -7.74 10.50
CA ASP A 31 -2.28 -7.35 9.10
C ASP A 31 -3.19 -6.15 8.72
N LEU A 32 -4.36 -6.02 9.33
CA LEU A 32 -5.24 -4.85 9.18
C LEU A 32 -4.66 -3.60 9.88
N VAL A 33 -4.04 -3.78 11.04
CA VAL A 33 -3.39 -2.68 11.78
C VAL A 33 -2.04 -2.32 11.16
N ARG A 34 -1.38 -3.27 10.49
CA ARG A 34 -0.22 -2.97 9.66
C ARG A 34 -0.71 -2.21 8.42
N PRO A 35 -0.16 -1.03 8.08
CA PRO A 35 -0.44 -0.41 6.80
C PRO A 35 -0.04 -1.39 5.70
N ARG A 36 -1.03 -1.98 5.02
CA ARG A 36 -0.80 -2.80 3.83
C ARG A 36 -0.10 -1.92 2.80
N PRO A 37 1.14 -2.22 2.38
CA PRO A 37 1.73 -1.53 1.25
C PRO A 37 0.92 -1.94 0.02
N GLY A 38 0.03 -1.05 -0.45
CA GLY A 38 -0.72 -1.23 -1.69
C GLY A 38 -2.08 -1.93 -1.59
N GLY A 39 -2.89 -1.66 -0.56
CA GLY A 39 -4.24 -2.20 -0.44
C GLY A 39 -5.32 -1.35 -1.13
N ASP A 40 -5.79 -1.83 -2.28
CA ASP A 40 -7.19 -1.89 -2.73
C ASP A 40 -8.11 -0.72 -2.34
N GLY A 41 -8.16 0.29 -3.20
CA GLY A 41 -9.26 1.23 -3.25
C GLY A 41 -9.55 1.51 -4.71
N ASN A 42 -10.67 0.98 -5.22
CA ASN A 42 -11.32 1.33 -6.49
C ASN A 42 -10.61 2.47 -7.23
N ALA A 43 -9.53 2.13 -7.94
CA ALA A 43 -8.73 3.13 -8.63
C ALA A 43 -9.60 3.60 -9.78
N ASP A 44 -10.15 4.80 -9.64
CA ASP A 44 -10.87 5.44 -10.73
C ASP A 44 -9.99 5.30 -11.98
N PRO A 45 -10.47 4.63 -13.06
CA PRO A 45 -9.65 4.36 -14.24
C PRO A 45 -9.16 5.64 -14.92
N HIS A 46 -9.70 6.80 -14.55
CA HIS A 46 -9.26 8.10 -14.99
C HIS A 46 -8.08 8.68 -14.19
N LEU A 47 -7.67 8.06 -13.08
CA LEU A 47 -6.54 8.51 -12.26
C LEU A 47 -5.24 7.83 -12.70
N LEU A 48 -4.19 8.64 -12.85
CA LEU A 48 -2.85 8.16 -13.19
C LEU A 48 -2.24 7.26 -12.09
N LEU A 49 -2.59 7.53 -10.83
CA LEU A 49 -2.13 6.77 -9.69
C LEU A 49 -3.33 6.14 -8.97
N PRO A 50 -3.22 4.87 -8.54
CA PRO A 50 -4.30 4.18 -7.82
C PRO A 50 -4.43 4.67 -6.37
N VAL A 51 -3.62 5.66 -5.97
CA VAL A 51 -3.60 6.22 -4.62
C VAL A 51 -3.66 7.75 -4.69
N PRO A 52 -4.42 8.40 -3.78
CA PRO A 52 -4.42 9.85 -3.64
C PRO A 52 -3.02 10.43 -3.37
N VAL A 53 -2.76 11.64 -3.88
CA VAL A 53 -1.45 12.33 -3.76
C VAL A 53 -1.06 12.62 -2.31
N ASP A 54 -2.02 12.83 -1.42
CA ASP A 54 -1.80 13.02 0.03
C ASP A 54 -1.28 11.76 0.72
N ARG A 55 -1.47 10.58 0.11
CA ARG A 55 -0.95 9.30 0.63
C ARG A 55 0.42 8.91 0.05
N LEU A 56 0.96 9.70 -0.89
CA LEU A 56 2.29 9.45 -1.43
C LEU A 56 3.36 9.75 -0.39
N GLY A 57 4.19 8.75 -0.09
CA GLY A 57 5.33 8.89 0.82
C GLY A 57 6.58 9.49 0.16
N ALA A 58 6.69 9.40 -1.17
CA ALA A 58 7.80 9.94 -1.95
C ALA A 58 7.34 10.31 -3.36
N ILE A 59 7.94 11.36 -3.93
CA ILE A 59 7.78 11.78 -5.33
C ILE A 59 9.16 12.11 -5.89
N GLU A 60 9.42 11.69 -7.12
CA GLU A 60 10.60 12.08 -7.87
C GLU A 60 10.21 12.88 -9.12
N VAL A 61 10.87 14.02 -9.32
CA VAL A 61 10.58 14.96 -10.41
C VAL A 61 11.80 15.08 -11.30
N ALA A 62 11.66 14.70 -12.57
CA ALA A 62 12.66 14.95 -13.59
C ALA A 62 12.56 16.41 -14.07
N HIS A 63 13.63 17.18 -13.90
CA HIS A 63 13.72 18.56 -14.36
C HIS A 63 15.11 18.82 -14.94
N ALA A 64 15.16 19.28 -16.20
CA ALA A 64 16.40 19.58 -16.92
C ALA A 64 17.44 18.42 -16.88
N GLY A 65 16.99 17.18 -17.04
CA GLY A 65 17.85 15.99 -17.00
C GLY A 65 18.37 15.63 -15.60
N ARG A 66 17.77 16.17 -14.54
CA ARG A 66 18.09 15.88 -13.14
C ARG A 66 16.86 15.35 -12.43
N LEU A 67 17.03 14.35 -11.57
CA LEU A 67 15.96 13.80 -10.75
C LEU A 67 15.97 14.44 -9.36
N HIS A 68 14.84 15.02 -8.97
CA HIS A 68 14.64 15.70 -7.69
C HIS A 68 13.72 14.88 -6.81
N ARG A 69 14.22 14.38 -5.69
CA ARG A 69 13.44 13.52 -4.79
C ARG A 69 12.90 14.28 -3.58
N PHE A 70 11.61 14.09 -3.33
CA PHE A 70 10.89 14.61 -2.18
C PHE A 70 10.27 13.43 -1.42
N GLU A 71 10.31 13.46 -0.09
CA GLU A 71 9.67 12.46 0.76
C GLU A 71 8.80 13.15 1.81
N ARG A 72 7.86 12.41 2.41
CA ARG A 72 7.06 12.89 3.55
C ARG A 72 7.56 12.29 4.85
N ASP A 73 7.72 13.14 5.86
CA ASP A 73 8.03 12.68 7.20
C ASP A 73 6.79 12.04 7.86
N ARG A 74 6.94 11.59 9.12
CA ARG A 74 5.82 10.96 9.87
C ARG A 74 4.65 11.91 10.15
N THR A 75 4.86 13.22 10.04
CA THR A 75 3.83 14.25 10.18
C THR A 75 3.19 14.63 8.83
N GLY A 76 3.69 14.06 7.73
CA GLY A 76 3.24 14.32 6.38
C GLY A 76 3.92 15.53 5.72
N ALA A 77 4.92 16.15 6.36
CA ALA A 77 5.63 17.29 5.80
C ALA A 77 6.63 16.85 4.72
N TRP A 78 6.66 17.57 3.59
CA TRP A 78 7.59 17.27 2.50
C TRP A 78 9.00 17.73 2.84
N PHE A 79 9.98 16.87 2.59
CA PHE A 79 11.39 17.16 2.69
C PHE A 79 12.12 16.81 1.39
N TYR A 80 12.99 17.73 0.95
CA TYR A 80 13.76 17.57 -0.27
C TYR A 80 15.07 16.85 0.03
N HIS A 81 15.32 15.73 -0.66
CA HIS A 81 16.52 14.92 -0.47
C HIS A 81 17.73 15.37 -1.29
N GLY A 82 17.52 16.23 -2.28
CA GLY A 82 18.56 16.58 -3.24
C GLY A 82 18.36 15.92 -4.60
N VAL A 83 19.38 16.09 -5.43
CA VAL A 83 19.39 15.54 -6.78
C VAL A 83 19.95 14.12 -6.75
N HIS A 84 19.15 13.15 -7.19
CA HIS A 84 19.68 11.83 -7.52
C HIS A 84 20.23 11.88 -8.94
N THR A 85 21.52 11.59 -9.11
CA THR A 85 22.10 11.34 -10.44
C THR A 85 21.80 9.89 -10.83
N GLY A 86 20.53 9.59 -11.11
CA GLY A 86 20.20 8.44 -11.95
C GLY A 86 20.71 8.76 -13.35
N SER A 87 21.43 7.85 -14.00
CA SER A 87 21.85 8.03 -15.39
C SER A 87 20.65 7.89 -16.33
N GLU A 88 19.75 8.86 -16.32
CA GLU A 88 18.75 8.97 -17.37
C GLU A 88 19.41 9.69 -18.56
N GLY A 89 19.48 9.00 -19.70
CA GLY A 89 19.86 9.63 -20.96
C GLY A 89 18.93 10.82 -21.22
N VAL A 90 19.40 11.80 -22.00
CA VAL A 90 18.63 13.01 -22.31
C VAL A 90 17.29 12.63 -22.96
N HIS A 91 16.24 12.51 -22.16
CA HIS A 91 14.87 12.30 -22.59
C HIS A 91 14.19 13.66 -22.61
N ALA A 92 14.02 14.23 -23.80
CA ALA A 92 13.28 15.47 -23.99
C ALA A 92 11.78 15.16 -24.03
N HIS A 93 11.04 15.66 -23.04
CA HIS A 93 9.58 15.66 -23.07
C HIS A 93 9.12 16.97 -23.72
N THR A 94 8.59 16.89 -24.94
CA THR A 94 7.92 18.02 -25.59
C THR A 94 6.43 17.94 -25.28
N PRO A 95 5.86 18.87 -24.49
CA PRO A 95 4.42 18.91 -24.30
C PRO A 95 3.74 19.17 -25.66
N ASP A 96 2.71 18.39 -25.97
CA ASP A 96 1.89 18.57 -27.18
C ASP A 96 0.53 19.16 -26.77
N PRO A 97 0.35 20.50 -26.89
CA PRO A 97 -0.89 21.16 -26.50
C PRO A 97 -2.06 20.78 -27.41
N ALA A 98 -1.77 20.41 -28.67
CA ALA A 98 -2.79 20.04 -29.63
C ALA A 98 -3.35 18.64 -29.34
N LEU A 99 -2.49 17.72 -28.86
CA LEU A 99 -2.92 16.43 -28.33
C LEU A 99 -3.69 16.60 -27.02
N ALA A 100 -3.20 17.41 -26.08
CA ALA A 100 -3.84 17.64 -24.79
C ALA A 100 -5.25 18.24 -24.90
N ALA A 101 -5.53 19.01 -25.95
CA ALA A 101 -6.86 19.59 -26.21
C ALA A 101 -7.86 18.62 -26.87
N ARG A 102 -7.43 17.40 -27.24
CA ARG A 102 -8.24 16.40 -27.96
C ARG A 102 -8.60 15.17 -27.13
N ILE A 103 -8.04 15.04 -25.94
CA ILE A 103 -8.36 14.04 -24.92
C ILE A 103 -9.21 14.66 -23.83
#